data_AF-A0A453D2U2-F1
#
_entry.id   AF-A0A453D2U2-F1
#
_cell.length_a   1.000
_cell.length_b   1.000
_cell.length_c   1.000
_cell.angle_alpha   90.00
_cell.angle_beta   90.00
_cell.angle_gamma   90.00
#
_symmetry.space_group_name_H-M   'P 1'
#
loop_
_entity.id
_entity.type
_entity.pdbx_description
1 polymer ?
#
loop_
_entity_poly.entity_id
_entity_poly.type
_entity_poly.pdbx_seq_one_letter_code
_entity_poly.pdbx_strand_id
1 'polypeptide(L)'
;AKEKLLNEVFVKDNIPPWLAGSAYVGLAAISAAIVPMMFPQLKWYLVLSAYVIAPLLAFCNSYGTGLTNWNLASTYGKIGLFIFASWVGHHGGVIAGLAACGVMMSIVSTAGDLMQDFKTGYLTLSSPRSMFVSQLIGTALGCVIAPLTFWLYWIAFDIGNPNGMFKAPYASIYREMSIMGVEGFSVLPQHCLAICFVFFFAAIAINFLRDVTPKSMSKFIPLPMAMAIPFYIGAYFAIDMFVGTIILFVWERANHKESEDFAGAVASGLICGDGIWSVPSAILSIMRIDPPMCMYIKPSLTYG
;
A
#
# COMPACT_ATOMS: atom_id res chain seq x y z
N ALA A 1 -1.25 26.80 -21.27
CA ALA A 1 -1.42 25.98 -22.49
C ALA A 1 -1.27 24.48 -22.21
N LYS A 2 -0.11 24.03 -21.68
CA LYS A 2 0.14 22.62 -21.32
C LYS A 2 -0.95 22.01 -20.42
N GLU A 3 -1.28 22.65 -19.30
CA GLU A 3 -2.31 22.14 -18.38
C GLU A 3 -3.71 22.03 -19.02
N LYS A 4 -4.07 22.98 -19.89
CA LYS A 4 -5.35 22.95 -20.60
C LYS A 4 -5.43 21.74 -21.54
N LEU A 5 -4.34 21.44 -22.27
CA LEU A 5 -4.23 20.26 -23.13
C LEU A 5 -4.34 18.97 -22.32
N LEU A 6 -3.60 18.87 -21.19
CA LEU A 6 -3.63 17.68 -20.32
C LEU A 6 -5.06 17.43 -19.80
N ASN A 7 -5.73 18.47 -19.31
CA ASN A 7 -7.12 18.39 -18.82
C ASN A 7 -8.10 18.00 -19.94
N GLU A 8 -7.98 18.58 -21.13
CA GLU A 8 -8.86 18.29 -22.25
C GLU A 8 -8.76 16.83 -22.69
N VAL A 9 -7.53 16.29 -22.82
CA VAL A 9 -7.30 14.89 -23.18
C VAL A 9 -7.82 13.94 -22.09
N PHE A 10 -7.54 14.24 -20.82
CA PHE A 10 -7.95 13.39 -19.70
C PHE A 10 -9.47 13.33 -19.54
N VAL A 11 -10.16 14.48 -19.67
CA VAL A 11 -11.61 14.55 -19.50
C VAL A 11 -12.36 13.92 -20.68
N LYS A 12 -11.83 14.04 -21.91
CA LYS A 12 -12.45 13.50 -23.12
C LYS A 12 -12.70 11.99 -23.04
N ASP A 13 -11.74 11.26 -22.48
CA ASP A 13 -11.78 9.81 -22.33
C ASP A 13 -12.12 9.36 -20.90
N ASN A 14 -12.91 10.15 -20.17
CA ASN A 14 -13.30 9.74 -18.82
C ASN A 14 -14.19 8.49 -18.82
N ILE A 15 -14.18 7.78 -17.68
CA ILE A 15 -15.10 6.68 -17.43
C ILE A 15 -16.41 7.29 -16.92
N PRO A 16 -17.58 6.97 -17.52
CA PRO A 16 -18.85 7.50 -17.06
C PRO A 16 -19.09 7.17 -15.57
N PRO A 17 -19.40 8.16 -14.71
CA PRO A 17 -19.59 7.92 -13.28
C PRO A 17 -20.69 6.90 -12.95
N TRP A 18 -21.76 6.86 -13.75
CA TRP A 18 -22.83 5.88 -13.58
C TRP A 18 -22.34 4.45 -13.83
N LEU A 19 -21.43 4.26 -14.78
CA LEU A 19 -20.85 2.96 -15.11
C LEU A 19 -19.93 2.49 -13.98
N ALA A 20 -19.08 3.39 -13.47
CA ALA A 20 -18.24 3.10 -12.30
C ALA A 20 -19.08 2.78 -11.05
N GLY A 21 -20.13 3.56 -10.77
CA GLY A 21 -21.01 3.34 -9.63
C GLY A 21 -21.78 2.02 -9.71
N SER A 22 -22.36 1.70 -10.87
CA SER A 22 -23.07 0.43 -11.10
C SER A 22 -22.13 -0.78 -11.03
N ALA A 23 -20.94 -0.70 -11.62
CA ALA A 23 -19.92 -1.74 -11.51
C ALA A 23 -19.48 -1.95 -10.06
N TYR A 24 -19.29 -0.87 -9.30
CA TYR A 24 -18.95 -0.94 -7.88
C TYR A 24 -20.03 -1.66 -7.07
N VAL A 25 -21.30 -1.28 -7.23
CA VAL A 25 -22.43 -1.92 -6.54
C VAL A 25 -22.57 -3.39 -6.94
N GLY A 26 -22.43 -3.70 -8.22
CA GLY A 26 -22.47 -5.08 -8.72
C GLY A 26 -21.37 -5.96 -8.14
N LEU A 27 -20.11 -5.48 -8.15
CA LEU A 27 -18.97 -6.21 -7.59
C LEU A 27 -19.05 -6.33 -6.06
N ALA A 28 -19.55 -5.29 -5.38
CA ALA A 28 -19.80 -5.35 -3.93
C ALA A 28 -20.86 -6.41 -3.58
N ALA A 29 -21.93 -6.51 -4.37
CA ALA A 29 -22.96 -7.54 -4.19
C ALA A 29 -22.41 -8.95 -4.40
N ILE A 30 -21.60 -9.15 -5.45
CA ILE A 30 -20.92 -10.43 -5.72
C ILE A 30 -19.98 -10.79 -4.55
N SER A 31 -19.18 -9.83 -4.09
CA SER A 31 -18.27 -10.02 -2.95
C SER A 31 -19.02 -10.36 -1.66
N ALA A 32 -20.13 -9.67 -1.38
CA ALA A 32 -20.99 -9.94 -0.23
C ALA A 32 -21.64 -11.33 -0.26
N ALA A 33 -21.78 -11.95 -1.45
CA ALA A 33 -22.25 -13.32 -1.60
C ALA A 33 -21.11 -14.36 -1.50
N ILE A 34 -19.98 -14.13 -2.16
CA ILE A 34 -18.88 -15.10 -2.28
C ILE A 34 -18.01 -15.14 -1.03
N VAL A 35 -17.66 -13.99 -0.44
CA VAL A 35 -16.74 -13.93 0.71
C VAL A 35 -17.27 -14.74 1.91
N PRO A 36 -18.56 -14.67 2.29
CA PRO A 36 -19.09 -15.51 3.37
C PRO A 36 -19.11 -17.01 3.05
N MET A 37 -19.12 -17.42 1.77
CA MET A 37 -19.00 -18.84 1.40
C MET A 37 -17.59 -19.36 1.66
N MET A 38 -16.58 -18.52 1.46
CA MET A 38 -15.18 -18.85 1.74
C MET A 38 -14.85 -18.74 3.23
N PHE A 39 -15.37 -17.71 3.89
CA PHE A 39 -15.14 -17.40 5.30
C PHE A 39 -16.47 -17.22 6.04
N PRO A 40 -17.09 -18.32 6.52
CA PRO A 40 -18.41 -18.28 7.16
C PRO A 40 -18.53 -17.33 8.35
N GLN A 41 -17.40 -17.02 9.00
CA GLN A 41 -17.31 -16.10 10.13
C GLN A 41 -17.54 -14.64 9.71
N LEU A 42 -17.29 -14.29 8.44
CA LEU A 42 -17.50 -12.96 7.89
C LEU A 42 -18.84 -12.92 7.13
N LYS A 43 -19.92 -12.60 7.85
CA LYS A 43 -21.28 -12.57 7.29
C LYS A 43 -21.44 -11.46 6.23
N TRP A 44 -22.38 -11.64 5.31
CA TRP A 44 -22.62 -10.74 4.17
C TRP A 44 -22.80 -9.26 4.56
N TYR A 45 -23.45 -8.97 5.69
CA TYR A 45 -23.68 -7.59 6.14
C TYR A 45 -22.38 -6.92 6.63
N LEU A 46 -21.42 -7.70 7.14
CA LEU A 46 -20.09 -7.18 7.50
C LEU A 46 -19.30 -6.84 6.25
N VAL A 47 -19.34 -7.71 5.23
CA VAL A 47 -18.74 -7.42 3.91
C VAL A 47 -19.35 -6.15 3.32
N LEU A 48 -20.68 -6.03 3.32
CA LEU A 48 -21.37 -4.84 2.83
C LEU A 48 -20.92 -3.58 3.58
N SER A 49 -20.81 -3.64 4.91
CA SER A 49 -20.32 -2.50 5.71
C SER A 49 -18.88 -2.10 5.36
N ALA A 50 -18.02 -3.08 5.02
CA ALA A 50 -16.68 -2.81 4.55
C ALA A 50 -16.72 -2.03 3.23
N TYR A 51 -17.55 -2.43 2.26
CA TYR A 51 -17.74 -1.68 1.00
C TYR A 51 -18.35 -0.29 1.22
N VAL A 52 -19.17 -0.07 2.24
CA VAL A 52 -19.66 1.30 2.53
C VAL A 52 -18.53 2.21 3.01
N ILE A 53 -17.62 1.70 3.84
CA ILE A 53 -16.55 2.49 4.46
C ILE A 53 -15.32 2.59 3.54
N ALA A 54 -15.05 1.58 2.71
CA ALA A 54 -13.84 1.47 1.91
C ALA A 54 -13.58 2.69 1.00
N PRO A 55 -14.56 3.30 0.31
CA PRO A 55 -14.33 4.46 -0.53
C PRO A 55 -13.76 5.67 0.23
N LEU A 56 -14.17 5.86 1.50
CA LEU A 56 -13.64 6.94 2.34
C LEU A 56 -12.16 6.71 2.64
N LEU A 57 -11.81 5.48 3.03
CA LEU A 57 -10.42 5.11 3.32
C LEU A 57 -9.56 5.10 2.05
N ALA A 58 -10.12 4.64 0.94
CA ALA A 58 -9.49 4.64 -0.37
C ALA A 58 -9.17 6.07 -0.82
N PHE A 59 -10.08 7.03 -0.65
CA PHE A 59 -9.82 8.43 -0.94
C PHE A 59 -8.66 8.99 -0.11
N CYS A 60 -8.68 8.77 1.22
CA CYS A 60 -7.60 9.20 2.11
C CYS A 60 -6.25 8.59 1.71
N ASN A 61 -6.25 7.30 1.37
CA ASN A 61 -5.05 6.61 0.92
C ASN A 61 -4.56 7.13 -0.43
N SER A 62 -5.42 7.25 -1.45
CA SER A 62 -5.04 7.77 -2.77
C SER A 62 -4.49 9.18 -2.69
N TYR A 63 -5.04 10.04 -1.82
CA TYR A 63 -4.49 11.37 -1.56
C TYR A 63 -3.09 11.28 -0.94
N GLY A 64 -2.91 10.42 0.06
CA GLY A 64 -1.62 10.21 0.69
C GLY A 64 -0.58 9.63 -0.26
N THR A 65 -0.93 8.59 -1.01
CA THR A 65 -0.13 8.03 -2.08
C THR A 65 0.26 9.11 -3.10
N GLY A 66 -0.67 9.99 -3.49
CA GLY A 66 -0.38 11.10 -4.39
C GLY A 66 0.61 12.13 -3.84
N LEU A 67 0.64 12.33 -2.51
CA LEU A 67 1.57 13.26 -1.85
C LEU A 67 2.94 12.65 -1.58
N THR A 68 2.99 11.39 -1.16
CA THR A 68 4.19 10.76 -0.64
C THR A 68 4.76 9.67 -1.54
N ASN A 69 4.09 9.37 -2.66
CA ASN A 69 4.38 8.24 -3.52
C ASN A 69 4.38 6.90 -2.78
N TRP A 70 3.58 6.79 -1.71
CA TRP A 70 3.55 5.59 -0.86
C TRP A 70 2.12 5.15 -0.55
N ASN A 71 1.84 3.89 -0.83
CA ASN A 71 0.53 3.29 -0.61
C ASN A 71 0.45 2.66 0.80
N LEU A 72 -0.39 3.20 1.69
CA LEU A 72 -0.57 2.74 3.07
C LEU A 72 -1.72 1.71 3.22
N ALA A 73 -2.10 1.00 2.16
CA ALA A 73 -3.22 0.05 2.18
C ALA A 73 -3.14 -0.98 3.32
N SER A 74 -1.94 -1.46 3.68
CA SER A 74 -1.77 -2.38 4.81
C SER A 74 -2.17 -1.77 6.16
N THR A 75 -1.99 -0.47 6.36
CA THR A 75 -2.41 0.25 7.57
C THR A 75 -3.92 0.38 7.63
N TYR A 76 -4.57 0.77 6.52
CA TYR A 76 -6.03 0.81 6.44
C TYR A 76 -6.67 -0.59 6.56
N GLY A 77 -6.02 -1.61 6.00
CA GLY A 77 -6.39 -3.02 6.19
C GLY A 77 -6.39 -3.40 7.66
N LYS A 78 -5.35 -3.04 8.42
CA LYS A 78 -5.27 -3.28 9.87
C LYS A 78 -6.37 -2.56 10.67
N ILE A 79 -6.80 -1.37 10.24
CA ILE A 79 -7.95 -0.69 10.85
C ILE A 79 -9.21 -1.54 10.65
N GLY A 80 -9.45 -2.02 9.43
CA GLY A 80 -10.54 -2.96 9.14
C GLY A 80 -10.42 -4.23 9.99
N LEU A 81 -9.22 -4.80 10.08
CA LEU A 81 -8.92 -5.97 10.89
C LEU A 81 -9.39 -5.79 12.33
N PHE A 82 -8.97 -4.72 13.02
CA PHE A 82 -9.37 -4.48 14.41
C PHE A 82 -10.88 -4.28 14.56
N ILE A 83 -11.52 -3.54 13.66
CA ILE A 83 -12.97 -3.29 13.70
C ILE A 83 -13.74 -4.61 13.52
N PHE A 84 -13.45 -5.36 12.46
CA PHE A 84 -14.20 -6.58 12.15
C PHE A 84 -13.88 -7.75 13.10
N ALA A 85 -12.63 -7.86 13.55
CA ALA A 85 -12.25 -8.85 14.56
C ALA A 85 -12.99 -8.60 15.88
N SER A 86 -13.01 -7.35 16.35
CA SER A 86 -13.73 -6.97 17.59
C SER A 86 -15.25 -7.13 17.45
N TRP A 87 -15.82 -6.79 16.28
CA TRP A 87 -17.27 -6.89 16.05
C TRP A 87 -17.75 -8.35 16.09
N VAL A 88 -17.00 -9.28 15.49
CA VAL A 88 -17.39 -10.71 15.52
C VAL A 88 -17.06 -11.35 16.87
N GLY A 89 -15.99 -10.92 17.54
CA GLY A 89 -15.60 -11.39 18.87
C GLY A 89 -14.99 -12.80 18.88
N HIS A 90 -14.99 -13.46 20.05
CA HIS A 90 -14.25 -14.71 20.27
C HIS A 90 -14.67 -15.87 19.35
N HIS A 91 -15.92 -15.88 18.87
CA HIS A 91 -16.45 -16.94 18.01
C HIS A 91 -16.21 -16.65 16.52
N GLY A 92 -14.93 -16.62 16.13
CA GLY A 92 -14.52 -16.49 14.73
C GLY A 92 -13.99 -15.12 14.31
N GLY A 93 -13.83 -14.18 15.25
CA GLY A 93 -13.35 -12.83 14.95
C GLY A 93 -11.95 -12.79 14.36
N VAL A 94 -11.07 -13.73 14.73
CA VAL A 94 -9.72 -13.82 14.13
C VAL A 94 -9.80 -13.99 12.61
N ILE A 95 -10.61 -14.95 12.15
CA ILE A 95 -10.78 -15.26 10.71
C ILE A 95 -11.53 -14.13 10.02
N ALA A 96 -12.62 -13.64 10.62
CA ALA A 96 -13.42 -12.57 10.05
C ALA A 96 -12.61 -11.26 9.89
N GLY A 97 -11.81 -10.91 10.90
CA GLY A 97 -10.91 -9.75 10.87
C GLY A 97 -9.84 -9.87 9.79
N LEU A 98 -9.20 -11.04 9.64
CA LEU A 98 -8.22 -11.29 8.57
C LEU A 98 -8.85 -11.22 7.18
N ALA A 99 -10.03 -11.81 6.98
CA ALA A 99 -10.74 -11.76 5.71
C ALA A 99 -11.17 -10.32 5.36
N ALA A 100 -11.72 -9.58 6.33
CA ALA A 100 -12.12 -8.19 6.14
C ALA A 100 -10.90 -7.27 5.89
N CYS A 101 -9.78 -7.54 6.55
CA CYS A 101 -8.50 -6.88 6.29
C CYS A 101 -8.08 -7.04 4.83
N GLY A 102 -8.17 -8.26 4.29
CA GLY A 102 -7.86 -8.54 2.89
C GLY A 102 -8.75 -7.73 1.94
N VAL A 103 -10.07 -7.76 2.14
CA VAL A 103 -11.03 -6.99 1.33
C VAL A 103 -10.70 -5.49 1.38
N MET A 104 -10.52 -4.92 2.57
CA MET A 104 -10.20 -3.50 2.73
C MET A 104 -8.86 -3.13 2.09
N MET A 105 -7.82 -3.93 2.33
CA MET A 105 -6.49 -3.70 1.80
C MET A 105 -6.51 -3.72 0.26
N SER A 106 -7.21 -4.68 -0.36
CA SER A 106 -7.34 -4.73 -1.82
C SER A 106 -8.02 -3.48 -2.39
N ILE A 107 -9.15 -3.04 -1.83
CA ILE A 107 -9.86 -1.86 -2.32
C ILE A 107 -8.98 -0.60 -2.20
N VAL A 108 -8.38 -0.41 -1.02
CA VAL A 108 -7.58 0.77 -0.72
C VAL A 108 -6.27 0.79 -1.52
N SER A 109 -5.63 -0.36 -1.72
CA SER A 109 -4.41 -0.48 -2.52
C SER A 109 -4.70 -0.13 -3.96
N THR A 110 -5.68 -0.80 -4.58
CA THR A 110 -6.01 -0.61 -5.99
C THR A 110 -6.44 0.83 -6.28
N ALA A 111 -7.16 1.49 -5.37
CA ALA A 111 -7.50 2.91 -5.53
C ALA A 111 -6.28 3.83 -5.49
N GLY A 112 -5.28 3.53 -4.66
CA GLY A 112 -4.01 4.26 -4.60
C GLY A 112 -3.20 4.09 -5.89
N ASP A 113 -3.05 2.84 -6.33
CA ASP A 113 -2.27 2.50 -7.52
C ASP A 113 -2.92 3.07 -8.79
N LEU A 114 -4.25 2.93 -8.92
CA LEU A 114 -4.99 3.49 -10.06
C LEU A 114 -4.92 5.03 -10.10
N MET A 115 -4.83 5.71 -8.96
CA MET A 115 -4.60 7.15 -8.91
C MET A 115 -3.22 7.51 -9.47
N GLN A 116 -2.17 6.76 -9.14
CA GLN A 116 -0.82 6.96 -9.68
C GLN A 116 -0.77 6.66 -11.19
N ASP A 117 -1.45 5.60 -11.63
CA ASP A 117 -1.57 5.26 -13.05
C ASP A 117 -2.26 6.39 -13.81
N PHE A 118 -3.42 6.86 -13.34
CA PHE A 118 -4.11 7.99 -13.98
C PHE A 118 -3.29 9.28 -13.94
N LYS A 119 -2.50 9.53 -12.88
CA LYS A 119 -1.58 10.66 -12.85
C LYS A 119 -0.50 10.53 -13.91
N THR A 120 0.05 9.34 -14.10
CA THR A 120 1.03 9.04 -15.14
C THR A 120 0.41 9.24 -16.51
N GLY A 121 -0.78 8.68 -16.76
CA GLY A 121 -1.51 8.87 -18.01
C GLY A 121 -1.85 10.33 -18.31
N TYR A 122 -2.24 11.08 -17.29
CA TYR A 122 -2.46 12.52 -17.38
C TYR A 122 -1.19 13.25 -17.85
N LEU A 123 -0.03 12.91 -17.30
CA LEU A 123 1.25 13.53 -17.66
C LEU A 123 1.77 13.10 -19.05
N THR A 124 1.48 11.87 -19.47
CA THR A 124 1.91 11.32 -20.77
C THR A 124 0.90 11.50 -21.89
N LEU A 125 -0.22 12.19 -21.64
CA LEU A 125 -1.34 12.34 -22.59
C LEU A 125 -1.92 10.99 -23.05
N SER A 126 -1.80 9.96 -22.21
CA SER A 126 -2.38 8.63 -22.48
C SER A 126 -3.85 8.58 -22.11
N SER A 127 -4.63 7.78 -22.84
CA SER A 127 -6.08 7.64 -22.61
C SER A 127 -6.36 6.96 -21.25
N PRO A 128 -7.13 7.59 -20.34
CA PRO A 128 -7.52 7.00 -19.05
C PRO A 128 -8.33 5.70 -19.22
N ARG A 129 -9.15 5.60 -20.27
CA ARG A 129 -9.88 4.36 -20.60
C ARG A 129 -8.93 3.21 -20.91
N SER A 130 -7.92 3.43 -21.74
CA SER A 130 -6.94 2.40 -22.06
C SER A 130 -6.18 1.94 -20.82
N MET A 131 -5.78 2.87 -19.93
CA MET A 131 -5.13 2.51 -18.66
C MET A 131 -6.05 1.67 -17.77
N PHE A 132 -7.31 2.07 -17.62
CA PHE A 132 -8.27 1.30 -16.82
C PHE A 132 -8.52 -0.10 -17.39
N VAL A 133 -8.66 -0.23 -18.71
CA VAL A 133 -8.83 -1.53 -19.37
C VAL A 133 -7.58 -2.41 -19.18
N SER A 134 -6.38 -1.85 -19.32
CA SER A 134 -5.13 -2.58 -19.03
C SER A 134 -5.08 -3.05 -17.58
N GLN A 135 -5.50 -2.22 -16.61
CA GLN A 135 -5.55 -2.60 -15.20
C GLN A 135 -6.57 -3.73 -14.95
N LEU A 136 -7.73 -3.70 -15.63
CA LEU A 136 -8.70 -4.79 -15.56
C LEU A 136 -8.14 -6.11 -16.11
N ILE A 137 -7.44 -6.06 -17.24
CA ILE A 137 -6.79 -7.23 -17.84
C ILE A 137 -5.71 -7.76 -16.89
N GLY A 138 -4.83 -6.88 -16.38
CA GLY A 138 -3.79 -7.24 -15.43
C GLY A 138 -4.36 -7.85 -14.15
N THR A 139 -5.45 -7.29 -13.61
CA THR A 139 -6.16 -7.82 -12.44
C THR A 139 -6.75 -9.19 -12.74
N ALA A 140 -7.40 -9.37 -13.89
CA ALA A 140 -7.98 -10.66 -14.29
C ALA A 140 -6.92 -11.76 -14.42
N LEU A 141 -5.78 -11.44 -15.04
CA LEU A 141 -4.63 -12.35 -15.10
C LEU A 141 -4.07 -12.64 -13.71
N GLY A 142 -3.95 -11.61 -12.86
CA GLY A 142 -3.49 -11.74 -11.47
C GLY A 142 -4.37 -12.66 -10.63
N CYS A 143 -5.70 -12.58 -10.79
CA CYS A 143 -6.65 -13.46 -10.11
C CYS A 143 -6.47 -14.95 -10.45
N VAL A 144 -5.83 -15.27 -11.58
CA VAL A 144 -5.54 -16.66 -11.98
C VAL A 144 -4.10 -17.03 -11.64
N ILE A 145 -3.13 -16.21 -12.05
CA ILE A 145 -1.70 -16.51 -11.91
C ILE A 145 -1.29 -16.51 -10.43
N ALA A 146 -1.69 -15.51 -9.65
CA ALA A 146 -1.20 -15.39 -8.27
C ALA A 146 -1.64 -16.55 -7.37
N PRO A 147 -2.92 -16.99 -7.36
CA PRO A 147 -3.33 -18.17 -6.59
C PRO A 147 -2.67 -19.46 -7.09
N LEU A 148 -2.50 -19.64 -8.40
CA LEU A 148 -1.84 -20.84 -8.94
C LEU A 148 -0.36 -20.90 -8.55
N THR A 149 0.36 -19.78 -8.62
CA THR A 149 1.74 -19.70 -8.16
C THR A 149 1.83 -19.94 -6.66
N PHE A 150 0.95 -19.33 -5.86
CA PHE A 150 0.90 -19.58 -4.42
C PHE A 150 0.62 -21.06 -4.12
N TRP A 151 -0.32 -21.68 -4.82
CA TRP A 151 -0.70 -23.09 -4.65
C TRP A 151 0.45 -24.04 -5.00
N LEU A 152 1.20 -23.75 -6.07
CA LEU A 152 2.40 -24.50 -6.42
C LEU A 152 3.43 -24.47 -5.30
N TYR A 153 3.69 -23.29 -4.73
CA TYR A 153 4.59 -23.13 -3.59
C TYR A 153 4.07 -23.84 -2.34
N TRP A 154 2.76 -23.73 -2.07
CA TRP A 154 2.10 -24.35 -0.92
C TRP A 154 2.19 -25.87 -0.93
N ILE A 155 2.15 -26.51 -2.10
CA ILE A 155 2.33 -27.96 -2.24
C ILE A 155 3.81 -28.35 -2.22
N ALA A 156 4.67 -27.56 -2.88
CA ALA A 156 6.08 -27.91 -3.05
C ALA A 156 6.92 -27.72 -1.78
N PHE A 157 6.52 -26.79 -0.91
CA PHE A 157 7.30 -26.40 0.27
C PHE A 157 6.44 -26.37 1.53
N ASP A 158 7.08 -26.61 2.67
CA ASP A 158 6.45 -26.54 3.99
C ASP A 158 6.31 -25.08 4.46
N ILE A 159 5.38 -24.35 3.84
CA ILE A 159 5.14 -22.94 4.10
C ILE A 159 4.51 -22.77 5.49
N GLY A 160 5.11 -21.88 6.28
CA GLY A 160 4.63 -21.54 7.61
C GLY A 160 5.29 -22.31 8.75
N ASN A 161 6.13 -23.31 8.45
CA ASN A 161 6.92 -23.98 9.48
C ASN A 161 7.89 -22.98 10.14
N PRO A 162 7.83 -22.76 11.47
CA PRO A 162 8.71 -21.83 12.18
C PRO A 162 10.20 -22.19 12.08
N ASN A 163 10.50 -23.47 11.86
CA ASN A 163 11.84 -24.02 11.72
C ASN A 163 12.23 -24.24 10.25
N GLY A 164 11.28 -24.08 9.33
CA GLY A 164 11.49 -24.24 7.89
C GLY A 164 12.11 -23.01 7.23
N MET A 165 12.51 -23.17 5.97
CA MET A 165 13.03 -22.07 5.14
C MET A 165 11.93 -21.06 4.78
N PHE A 166 10.74 -21.54 4.46
CA PHE A 166 9.59 -20.73 4.02
C PHE A 166 8.68 -20.34 5.18
N LYS A 167 9.25 -19.61 6.16
CA LYS A 167 8.48 -19.08 7.29
C LYS A 167 7.44 -18.06 6.78
N ALA A 168 6.28 -18.01 7.43
CA ALA A 168 5.22 -17.04 7.14
C ALA A 168 5.12 -15.97 8.24
N PRO A 169 6.15 -15.12 8.45
CA PRO A 169 6.19 -14.19 9.58
C PRO A 169 5.03 -13.18 9.54
N TYR A 170 4.65 -12.72 8.35
CA TYR A 170 3.50 -11.82 8.19
C TYR A 170 2.18 -12.49 8.58
N ALA A 171 1.98 -13.78 8.26
CA ALA A 171 0.77 -14.48 8.66
C ALA A 171 0.65 -14.52 10.19
N SER A 172 1.75 -14.81 10.90
CA SER A 172 1.79 -14.78 12.36
C SER A 172 1.50 -13.37 12.91
N ILE A 173 2.14 -12.34 12.35
CA ILE A 173 1.92 -10.95 12.80
C ILE A 173 0.45 -10.54 12.66
N TYR A 174 -0.16 -10.78 11.50
CA TYR A 174 -1.56 -10.43 11.25
C TYR A 174 -2.52 -11.27 12.09
N ARG A 175 -2.19 -12.54 12.35
CA ARG A 175 -2.95 -13.40 13.28
C ARG A 175 -2.96 -12.81 14.68
N GLU A 176 -1.78 -12.45 15.22
CA GLU A 176 -1.68 -11.86 16.56
C GLU A 176 -2.38 -10.48 16.63
N MET A 177 -2.30 -9.67 15.57
CA MET A 177 -3.10 -8.44 15.47
C MET A 177 -4.60 -8.72 15.52
N SER A 178 -5.06 -9.79 14.87
CA SER A 178 -6.49 -10.14 14.84
C SER A 178 -6.95 -10.66 16.20
N ILE A 179 -6.09 -11.41 16.91
CA ILE A 179 -6.34 -11.80 18.31
C ILE A 179 -6.43 -10.57 19.21
N MET A 180 -5.50 -9.61 19.09
CA MET A 180 -5.60 -8.34 19.82
C MET A 180 -6.89 -7.58 19.49
N GLY A 181 -7.37 -7.65 18.24
CA GLY A 181 -8.68 -7.10 17.87
C GLY A 181 -9.86 -7.77 18.57
N VAL A 182 -9.80 -9.08 18.78
CA VAL A 182 -10.83 -9.85 19.51
C VAL A 182 -10.79 -9.56 21.01
N GLU A 183 -9.61 -9.60 21.63
CA GLU A 183 -9.42 -9.38 23.07
C GLU A 183 -9.60 -7.89 23.47
N GLY A 184 -9.51 -6.99 22.49
CA GLY A 184 -9.74 -5.57 22.64
C GLY A 184 -8.58 -4.80 23.26
N PHE A 185 -8.88 -3.58 23.71
CA PHE A 185 -7.86 -2.62 24.17
C PHE A 185 -7.11 -3.03 25.45
N SER A 186 -7.59 -4.05 26.17
CA SER A 186 -6.99 -4.53 27.42
C SER A 186 -5.63 -5.21 27.20
N VAL A 187 -5.38 -5.73 26.00
CA VAL A 187 -4.15 -6.45 25.63
C VAL A 187 -3.09 -5.51 25.05
N LEU A 188 -3.45 -4.26 24.75
CA LEU A 188 -2.49 -3.30 24.24
C LEU A 188 -1.45 -2.90 25.31
N PRO A 189 -0.20 -2.63 24.91
CA PRO A 189 0.81 -2.12 25.84
C PRO A 189 0.33 -0.89 26.61
N GLN A 190 0.80 -0.74 27.85
CA GLN A 190 0.48 0.42 28.67
C GLN A 190 0.80 1.72 27.92
N HIS A 191 -0.09 2.70 28.02
CA HIS A 191 -0.02 4.00 27.32
C HIS A 191 -0.09 3.96 25.79
N CYS A 192 -0.24 2.80 25.14
CA CYS A 192 -0.34 2.71 23.67
C CYS A 192 -1.44 3.63 23.11
N LEU A 193 -2.67 3.53 23.63
CA LEU A 193 -3.78 4.38 23.20
C LEU A 193 -3.53 5.86 23.50
N ALA A 194 -2.94 6.18 24.65
CA ALA A 194 -2.62 7.57 24.99
C ALA A 194 -1.65 8.18 23.98
N ILE A 195 -0.60 7.43 23.61
CA ILE A 195 0.36 7.83 22.59
C ILE A 195 -0.33 7.98 21.22
N CYS A 196 -1.20 7.04 20.84
CA CYS A 196 -1.98 7.15 19.59
C CYS A 196 -2.83 8.42 19.56
N PHE A 197 -3.56 8.74 20.63
CA PHE A 197 -4.35 9.96 20.71
C PHE A 197 -3.49 11.21 20.67
N VAL A 198 -2.36 11.25 21.39
CA VAL A 198 -1.42 12.38 21.35
C VAL A 198 -0.93 12.64 19.94
N PHE A 199 -0.45 11.61 19.22
CA PHE A 199 0.00 11.78 17.84
C PHE A 199 -1.14 12.09 16.86
N PHE A 200 -2.33 11.56 17.08
CA PHE A 200 -3.51 11.88 16.28
C PHE A 200 -3.88 13.36 16.40
N PHE A 201 -4.02 13.89 17.62
CA PHE A 201 -4.33 15.30 17.83
C PHE A 201 -3.18 16.21 17.42
N ALA A 202 -1.92 15.80 17.62
CA ALA A 202 -0.75 16.53 17.11
C ALA A 202 -0.77 16.61 15.58
N ALA A 203 -1.10 15.52 14.88
CA ALA A 203 -1.22 15.52 13.43
C ALA A 203 -2.34 16.45 12.93
N ILE A 204 -3.49 16.46 13.61
CA ILE A 204 -4.58 17.41 13.31
C ILE A 204 -4.10 18.85 13.52
N ALA A 205 -3.46 19.14 14.65
CA ALA A 205 -2.97 20.48 14.96
C ALA A 205 -1.92 20.96 13.95
N ILE A 206 -0.99 20.10 13.53
CA ILE A 206 0.04 20.43 12.53
C ILE A 206 -0.60 20.73 11.16
N ASN A 207 -1.55 19.89 10.71
CA ASN A 207 -2.24 20.13 9.45
C ASN A 207 -3.08 21.41 9.51
N PHE A 208 -3.82 21.63 10.60
CA PHE A 208 -4.60 22.85 10.80
C PHE A 208 -3.71 24.09 10.79
N LEU A 209 -2.57 24.06 11.50
CA LEU A 209 -1.60 25.14 11.48
C LEU A 209 -1.07 25.40 10.07
N ARG A 210 -0.79 24.34 9.31
CA ARG A 210 -0.34 24.44 7.91
C ARG A 210 -1.38 25.11 7.01
N ASP A 211 -2.66 24.81 7.19
CA ASP A 211 -3.74 25.33 6.36
C ASP A 211 -4.09 26.80 6.67
N VAL A 212 -3.95 27.22 7.93
CA VAL A 212 -4.22 28.61 8.37
C VAL A 212 -3.03 29.53 8.10
N THR A 213 -1.82 29.00 8.08
CA THR A 213 -0.58 29.78 7.94
C THR A 213 -0.34 30.23 6.49
N PRO A 214 0.16 31.46 6.24
CA PRO A 214 0.49 31.93 4.89
C PRO A 214 1.47 30.99 4.17
N LYS A 215 1.32 30.89 2.84
CA LYS A 215 2.12 30.01 1.96
C LYS A 215 3.64 30.18 2.07
N SER A 216 4.13 31.31 2.59
CA SER A 216 5.56 31.53 2.82
C SER A 216 6.09 30.78 4.05
N MET A 217 5.26 30.60 5.07
CA MET A 217 5.60 29.95 6.34
C MET A 217 5.14 28.49 6.36
N SER A 218 4.04 28.16 5.66
CA SER A 218 3.52 26.78 5.60
C SER A 218 4.45 25.78 4.89
N LYS A 219 5.42 26.26 4.10
CA LYS A 219 6.48 25.44 3.50
C LYS A 219 7.44 24.82 4.53
N PHE A 220 7.54 25.40 5.72
CA PHE A 220 8.41 24.89 6.80
C PHE A 220 7.66 23.98 7.78
N ILE A 221 6.33 23.90 7.68
CA ILE A 221 5.53 23.05 8.55
C ILE A 221 5.57 21.63 7.99
N PRO A 222 6.01 20.63 8.78
CA PRO A 222 6.15 19.27 8.28
C PRO A 222 4.79 18.65 7.99
N LEU A 223 4.79 17.68 7.08
CA LEU A 223 3.62 16.88 6.73
C LEU A 223 3.59 15.63 7.61
N PRO A 224 2.66 15.49 8.57
CA PRO A 224 2.62 14.32 9.45
C PRO A 224 2.54 13.00 8.70
N MET A 225 1.82 12.99 7.57
CA MET A 225 1.69 11.83 6.69
C MET A 225 3.03 11.40 6.08
N ALA A 226 3.87 12.34 5.64
CA ALA A 226 5.20 12.05 5.12
C ALA A 226 6.15 11.60 6.25
N MET A 227 6.05 12.22 7.42
CA MET A 227 6.84 11.85 8.60
C MET A 227 6.56 10.41 9.07
N ALA A 228 5.33 9.93 8.95
CA ALA A 228 4.95 8.60 9.41
C ALA A 228 5.63 7.45 8.63
N ILE A 229 6.04 7.69 7.38
CA ILE A 229 6.56 6.64 6.49
C ILE A 229 7.89 6.05 7.00
N PRO A 230 8.92 6.84 7.34
CA PRO A 230 10.14 6.32 7.97
C PRO A 230 9.91 5.56 9.28
N PHE A 231 8.93 5.95 10.09
CA PHE A 231 8.59 5.20 11.30
C PHE A 231 7.93 3.86 11.01
N TYR A 232 7.26 3.74 9.85
CA TYR A 232 6.61 2.51 9.42
C TYR A 232 7.59 1.53 8.73
N ILE A 233 8.43 2.04 7.83
CA ILE A 233 9.32 1.22 6.99
C ILE A 233 10.67 1.01 7.67
N GLY A 234 11.23 2.08 8.23
CA GLY A 234 12.58 2.11 8.79
C GLY A 234 13.34 3.38 8.44
N ALA A 235 14.36 3.67 9.24
CA ALA A 235 15.17 4.88 9.10
C ALA A 235 15.96 4.95 7.78
N TYR A 236 16.27 3.80 7.16
CA TYR A 236 16.98 3.75 5.87
C TYR A 236 16.23 4.53 4.78
N PHE A 237 14.90 4.44 4.76
CA PHE A 237 14.07 5.16 3.79
C PHE A 237 14.20 6.68 3.93
N ALA A 238 14.31 7.19 5.15
CA ALA A 238 14.55 8.62 5.38
C ALA A 238 15.94 9.05 4.88
N ILE A 239 16.95 8.21 5.05
CA ILE A 239 18.32 8.48 4.57
C ILE A 239 18.32 8.51 3.03
N ASP A 240 17.70 7.54 2.38
CA ASP A 240 17.64 7.45 0.92
C ASP A 240 16.91 8.66 0.31
N MET A 241 15.77 9.06 0.88
CA MET A 241 15.05 10.26 0.46
C MET A 241 15.88 11.53 0.66
N PHE A 242 16.62 11.63 1.76
CA PHE A 242 17.47 12.78 2.05
C PHE A 242 18.61 12.90 1.03
N VAL A 243 19.31 11.79 0.76
CA VAL A 243 20.38 11.74 -0.27
C VAL A 243 19.83 12.09 -1.64
N GLY A 244 18.69 11.51 -2.04
CA GLY A 244 18.03 11.83 -3.31
C GLY A 244 17.64 13.31 -3.43
N THR A 245 17.15 13.90 -2.33
CA THR A 245 16.79 15.33 -2.28
C THR A 245 18.03 16.23 -2.41
N ILE A 246 19.16 15.87 -1.78
CA ILE A 246 20.42 16.62 -1.94
C ILE A 246 20.90 16.58 -3.39
N ILE A 247 20.87 15.40 -4.02
CA ILE A 247 21.29 15.24 -5.43
C ILE A 247 20.42 16.13 -6.32
N LEU A 248 19.10 16.08 -6.15
CA LEU A 248 18.18 16.91 -6.92
C LEU A 248 18.41 18.40 -6.66
N PHE A 249 18.59 18.81 -5.41
CA PHE A 249 18.84 20.21 -5.05
C PHE A 249 20.12 20.78 -5.66
N VAL A 250 21.21 20.00 -5.65
CA VAL A 250 22.47 20.40 -6.30
C VAL A 250 22.30 20.46 -7.81
N TRP A 251 21.57 19.51 -8.41
CA TRP A 251 21.32 19.47 -9.85
C TRP A 251 20.45 20.64 -10.32
N GLU A 252 19.36 20.97 -9.61
CA GLU A 252 18.51 22.13 -9.90
C GLU A 252 19.30 23.44 -9.85
N ARG A 253 20.26 23.55 -8.94
CA ARG A 253 21.11 24.74 -8.78
C ARG A 253 22.19 24.85 -9.86
N ALA A 254 22.62 23.72 -10.42
CA ALA A 254 23.59 23.67 -11.51
C ALA A 254 22.91 23.88 -12.88
N ASN A 255 21.80 23.19 -13.15
CA ASN A 255 21.08 23.26 -14.41
C ASN A 255 19.58 22.97 -14.25
N HIS A 256 18.80 24.02 -13.95
CA HIS A 256 17.36 23.92 -13.70
C HIS A 256 16.56 23.32 -14.87
N LYS A 257 16.93 23.61 -16.12
CA LYS A 257 16.16 23.14 -17.28
C LYS A 257 16.32 21.63 -17.47
N GLU A 258 17.55 21.14 -17.33
CA GLU A 258 17.85 19.72 -17.44
C GLU A 258 17.26 18.90 -16.29
N SER A 259 17.30 19.43 -15.07
CA SER A 259 16.67 18.75 -13.93
C SER A 259 15.16 18.63 -14.10
N GLU A 260 14.48 19.67 -14.62
CA GLU A 260 13.03 19.62 -14.86
C GLU A 260 12.65 18.56 -15.90
N ASP A 261 13.48 18.37 -16.94
CA ASP A 261 13.22 17.42 -18.02
C ASP A 261 13.61 15.97 -17.65
N PHE A 262 14.70 15.76 -16.89
CA PHE A 262 15.30 14.44 -16.69
C PHE A 262 15.25 13.88 -15.26
N ALA A 263 14.95 14.68 -14.23
CA ALA A 263 14.98 14.18 -12.84
C ALA A 263 14.04 12.98 -12.64
N GLY A 264 12.84 13.01 -13.23
CA GLY A 264 11.90 11.89 -13.17
C GLY A 264 12.42 10.62 -13.85
N ALA A 265 13.11 10.76 -14.98
CA ALA A 265 13.73 9.64 -15.69
C ALA A 265 14.90 9.02 -14.89
N VAL A 266 15.74 9.85 -14.27
CA VAL A 266 16.85 9.37 -13.43
C VAL A 266 16.32 8.70 -12.16
N ALA A 267 15.36 9.32 -11.47
CA ALA A 267 14.77 8.75 -10.26
C ALA A 267 14.09 7.40 -10.54
N SER A 268 13.30 7.31 -11.61
CA SER A 268 12.70 6.04 -12.02
C SER A 268 13.74 4.99 -12.42
N GLY A 269 14.83 5.39 -13.09
CA GLY A 269 15.96 4.52 -13.40
C GLY A 269 16.66 3.95 -12.16
N LEU A 270 16.88 4.76 -11.12
CA LEU A 270 17.46 4.30 -9.86
C LEU A 270 16.54 3.33 -9.12
N ILE A 271 15.24 3.63 -9.03
CA ILE A 271 14.23 2.74 -8.41
C ILE A 271 14.13 1.41 -9.18
N CYS A 272 14.06 1.49 -10.52
CA CYS A 272 14.03 0.31 -11.38
C CYS A 272 15.31 -0.50 -11.25
N GLY A 273 16.48 0.16 -11.17
CA GLY A 273 17.77 -0.49 -10.99
C GLY A 273 17.86 -1.31 -9.69
N ASP A 274 17.37 -0.76 -8.58
CA ASP A 274 17.25 -1.49 -7.31
C ASP A 274 16.32 -2.70 -7.44
N GLY A 275 15.17 -2.54 -8.11
CA GLY A 275 14.26 -3.63 -8.43
C GLY A 275 14.89 -4.73 -9.28
N ILE A 276 15.65 -4.37 -10.33
CA ILE A 276 16.34 -5.31 -11.21
C ILE A 276 17.44 -6.07 -10.45
N TRP A 277 18.11 -5.43 -9.47
CA TRP A 277 19.15 -6.07 -8.66
C TRP A 277 18.63 -7.26 -7.84
N SER A 278 17.32 -7.32 -7.56
CA SER A 278 16.71 -8.48 -6.91
C SER A 278 16.89 -9.78 -7.70
N VAL A 279 16.94 -9.73 -9.04
CA VAL A 279 17.07 -10.92 -9.90
C VAL A 279 18.48 -11.52 -9.83
N PRO A 280 19.58 -10.77 -10.07
CA PRO A 280 20.93 -11.26 -9.83
C PRO A 280 21.14 -11.71 -8.38
N SER A 281 20.62 -10.97 -7.40
CA SER A 281 20.72 -11.34 -5.98
C SER A 281 20.07 -12.70 -5.70
N ALA A 282 18.87 -12.94 -6.25
CA ALA A 282 18.20 -14.23 -6.14
C ALA A 282 18.99 -15.37 -6.82
N ILE A 283 19.57 -15.12 -8.00
CA ILE A 283 20.41 -16.09 -8.71
C ILE A 283 21.67 -16.42 -7.88
N LEU A 284 22.36 -15.42 -7.33
CA LEU A 284 23.53 -15.60 -6.47
C LEU A 284 23.18 -16.38 -5.20
N SER A 285 22.01 -16.12 -4.61
CA SER A 285 21.48 -16.86 -3.47
C SER A 285 21.21 -18.33 -3.80
N ILE A 286 20.62 -18.61 -4.97
CA ILE A 286 20.41 -19.99 -5.47
C ILE A 286 21.76 -20.70 -5.70
N MET A 287 22.76 -19.99 -6.24
CA MET A 287 24.11 -20.52 -6.50
C MET A 287 24.97 -20.64 -5.23
N ARG A 288 24.46 -20.24 -4.06
CA ARG A 288 25.16 -20.30 -2.76
C ARG A 288 26.51 -19.57 -2.75
N ILE A 289 26.60 -18.46 -3.47
CA ILE A 289 27.82 -17.62 -3.50
C ILE A 289 27.78 -16.70 -2.28
N ASP A 290 28.79 -16.78 -1.42
CA ASP A 290 28.93 -15.89 -0.26
C ASP A 290 29.33 -14.47 -0.72
N PRO A 291 28.56 -13.44 -0.34
CA PRO A 291 28.87 -12.07 -0.75
C PRO A 291 30.11 -11.55 -0.02
N PRO A 292 31.06 -10.89 -0.72
CA PRO A 292 32.31 -10.39 -0.13
C PRO A 292 32.13 -9.16 0.78
N MET A 293 30.95 -8.54 0.84
CA MET A 293 30.60 -7.43 1.74
C MET A 293 29.14 -7.55 2.18
N CYS A 294 28.80 -6.96 3.34
CA CYS A 294 27.49 -6.98 3.99
C CYS A 294 26.33 -6.39 3.15
N MET A 295 26.01 -7.02 2.03
CA MET A 295 24.68 -6.99 1.42
C MET A 295 23.87 -8.13 2.03
N TYR A 296 22.67 -7.82 2.52
CA TYR A 296 21.79 -8.79 3.17
C TYR A 296 21.19 -9.74 2.12
N ILE A 297 21.96 -10.77 1.74
CA ILE A 297 21.49 -11.94 1.02
C ILE A 297 21.27 -13.01 2.09
N LYS A 298 20.03 -13.50 2.25
CA LYS A 298 19.73 -14.44 3.35
C LYS A 298 20.59 -15.72 3.23
N PRO A 299 21.12 -16.25 4.35
CA PRO A 299 22.16 -17.26 4.35
C PRO A 299 21.64 -18.67 4.03
N SER A 300 22.55 -19.50 3.53
CA SER A 300 22.40 -20.95 3.44
C SER A 300 22.28 -21.59 4.84
N LEU A 301 21.37 -22.57 4.97
CA LEU A 301 21.26 -23.43 6.14
C LEU A 301 22.54 -24.28 6.25
N THR A 302 23.40 -23.99 7.22
CA THR A 302 24.38 -24.97 7.71
C THR A 302 23.71 -25.79 8.80
N TYR A 303 23.47 -27.08 8.52
CA TYR A 303 23.02 -28.07 9.51
C TYR A 303 24.16 -28.34 10.51
N GLY A 304 23.83 -28.24 11.79
CA GLY A 304 24.48 -28.90 12.92
C GLY A 304 23.39 -29.34 13.87
#